data_AF-A0A7X7BID1-F1
#
_entry.id   AF-A0A7X7BID1-F1
#
_cell.length_a   1.000
_cell.length_b   1.000
_cell.length_c   1.000
_cell.angle_alpha   90.00
_cell.angle_beta   90.00
_cell.angle_gamma   90.00
#
_symmetry.space_group_name_H-M   'P 1'
#
loop_
_entity.id
_entity.type
_entity.pdbx_description
1 polymer ?
#
loop_
_entity_poly.entity_id
_entity_poly.type
_entity_poly.pdbx_seq_one_letter_code
_entity_poly.pdbx_strand_id
1 'polypeptide(L)' 'THTSPSIERSVLLRMGFSSIEAKTLVDKVIDHHLIGKGAGHVVYKLAKLKGMSIREAGLALIEDKYWDEVLEAFGVVKK' A
#
# COMPACT_ATOMS: atom_id res chain seq x y z
N THR A 1 9.54 -15.94 6.73
CA THR A 1 10.12 -14.89 5.89
C THR A 1 9.65 -13.55 6.41
N HIS A 2 10.56 -12.72 6.92
CA HIS A 2 10.23 -11.46 7.61
C HIS A 2 10.35 -10.27 6.66
N THR A 3 9.47 -9.27 6.80
CA THR A 3 9.62 -7.94 6.18
C THR A 3 9.85 -6.90 7.29
N SER A 4 10.25 -5.68 6.91
CA SER A 4 10.40 -4.55 7.82
C SER A 4 9.90 -3.27 7.16
N PRO A 5 9.52 -2.25 7.94
CA PRO A 5 9.11 -0.96 7.39
C PRO A 5 10.16 -0.34 6.46
N SER A 6 11.45 -0.55 6.72
CA SER A 6 12.53 -0.06 5.84
C SER A 6 12.61 -0.81 4.52
N ILE A 7 12.37 -2.13 4.51
CA ILE A 7 12.31 -2.94 3.29
C ILE A 7 11.13 -2.46 2.43
N GLU A 8 9.94 -2.30 3.00
CA GLU A 8 8.76 -1.85 2.26
C GLU A 8 8.90 -0.43 1.70
N ARG A 9 9.50 0.49 2.47
CA ARG A 9 9.85 1.83 1.94
C ARG A 9 10.79 1.74 0.74
N SER A 10 11.81 0.88 0.79
CA SER A 10 12.74 0.69 -0.34
C SER A 10 12.06 0.16 -1.61
N VAL A 11 10.99 -0.62 -1.46
CA VAL A 11 10.18 -1.11 -2.58
C VAL A 11 9.40 0.06 -3.18
N LEU A 12 8.71 0.85 -2.34
CA LEU A 12 7.95 2.02 -2.81
C LEU A 12 8.83 3.08 -3.46
N LEU A 13 10.05 3.31 -2.95
CA LEU A 13 11.02 4.20 -3.59
C LEU A 13 11.33 3.75 -5.03
N ARG A 14 11.53 2.44 -5.26
CA ARG A 14 11.74 1.88 -6.60
C ARG A 14 10.50 1.92 -7.48
N MET A 15 9.31 2.02 -6.90
CA MET A 15 8.04 2.23 -7.61
C MET A 15 7.80 3.70 -7.97
N GLY A 16 8.72 4.61 -7.63
CA GLY A 16 8.65 6.02 -8.02
C GLY A 16 7.98 6.92 -6.98
N PHE A 17 7.83 6.48 -5.73
CA PHE A 17 7.39 7.33 -4.63
C PHE A 17 8.56 8.06 -3.99
N SER A 18 8.32 9.26 -3.48
CA SER A 18 9.30 9.97 -2.64
C SER A 18 9.45 9.30 -1.27
N SER A 19 10.53 9.60 -0.54
CA SER A 19 10.75 9.08 0.81
C SER A 19 9.62 9.42 1.79
N ILE A 20 9.01 10.61 1.63
CA ILE A 20 7.89 11.08 2.47
C ILE A 20 6.65 10.23 2.17
N GLU A 21 6.29 10.09 0.91
CA GLU A 21 5.13 9.30 0.47
C GLU A 21 5.30 7.82 0.83
N ALA A 22 6.49 7.26 0.61
CA ALA A 22 6.80 5.88 0.96
C ALA A 22 6.66 5.63 2.46
N LYS A 23 7.09 6.57 3.30
CA LYS A 23 6.88 6.51 4.75
C LYS A 23 5.39 6.51 5.07
N THR A 24 4.64 7.49 4.56
CA THR A 24 3.20 7.61 4.82
C THR A 24 2.42 6.37 4.36
N LEU A 25 2.73 5.82 3.19
CA LEU A 25 2.12 4.59 2.69
C LEU A 25 2.41 3.41 3.61
N VAL A 26 3.66 3.22 4.03
CA VAL A 26 4.03 2.11 4.91
C VAL A 26 3.33 2.24 6.27
N ASP A 27 3.30 3.45 6.84
CA ASP A 27 2.62 3.70 8.11
C ASP A 27 1.12 3.34 8.00
N LYS A 28 0.43 3.79 6.94
CA LYS A 28 -0.98 3.41 6.69
C LYS A 28 -1.17 1.91 6.45
N VAL A 29 -0.28 1.27 5.70
CA VAL A 29 -0.32 -0.19 5.48
C VAL A 29 -0.19 -0.95 6.80
N ILE A 30 0.60 -0.45 7.75
CA ILE A 30 0.72 -1.01 9.10
C ILE A 30 -0.57 -0.80 9.88
N ASP A 31 -1.14 0.41 9.86
CA ASP A 31 -2.40 0.74 10.54
C ASP A 31 -3.56 -0.14 10.06
N HIS A 32 -3.58 -0.45 8.76
CA HIS A 32 -4.54 -1.38 8.15
C HIS A 32 -4.17 -2.86 8.30
N HIS A 33 -3.13 -3.21 9.07
CA HIS A 33 -2.69 -4.58 9.33
C HIS A 33 -2.29 -5.37 8.07
N LEU A 34 -1.89 -4.66 7.00
CA LEU A 34 -1.56 -5.22 5.69
C LEU A 34 -0.06 -5.38 5.45
N ILE A 35 0.79 -5.07 6.43
CA ILE A 35 2.25 -5.13 6.27
C ILE A 35 2.74 -6.53 5.86
N GLY A 36 2.07 -7.60 6.30
CA GLY A 36 2.38 -8.97 5.90
C GLY A 36 2.07 -9.30 4.43
N LYS A 37 1.32 -8.43 3.74
CA LYS A 37 1.04 -8.53 2.28
C LYS A 37 2.05 -7.74 1.44
N GLY A 38 2.77 -6.80 2.05
CA GLY A 38 3.73 -5.89 1.42
C GLY A 38 3.07 -4.60 0.92
N ALA A 39 3.68 -3.45 1.22
CA ALA A 39 3.15 -2.14 0.86
C ALA A 39 3.16 -1.90 -0.65
N GLY A 40 4.20 -2.36 -1.35
CA GLY A 40 4.23 -2.31 -2.81
C GLY A 40 3.13 -3.14 -3.45
N HIS A 41 2.81 -4.30 -2.86
CA HIS A 41 1.72 -5.15 -3.34
C HIS A 41 0.35 -4.51 -3.09
N VAL A 42 0.16 -3.82 -1.96
CA VAL A 42 -1.07 -3.06 -1.69
C VAL A 42 -1.31 -2.01 -2.77
N VAL A 43 -0.31 -1.20 -3.11
CA VAL A 43 -0.40 -0.20 -4.19
C VAL A 43 -0.71 -0.85 -5.53
N TYR A 44 0.01 -1.92 -5.89
CA TYR A 44 -0.20 -2.66 -7.14
C TYR A 44 -1.60 -3.26 -7.23
N LYS A 45 -2.10 -3.83 -6.13
CA LYS A 45 -3.41 -4.46 -6.06
C LYS A 45 -4.52 -3.43 -6.30
N LEU A 46 -4.45 -2.28 -5.66
CA LEU A 46 -5.39 -1.19 -5.89
C LEU A 46 -5.35 -0.69 -7.34
N ALA A 47 -4.14 -0.46 -7.88
CA ALA A 47 -3.94 -0.03 -9.25
C ALA A 47 -4.66 -0.97 -10.24
N LYS A 48 -4.51 -2.28 -10.04
CA LYS A 48 -5.18 -3.30 -10.86
C LYS A 48 -6.70 -3.33 -10.66
N LEU A 49 -7.20 -3.17 -9.44
CA LEU A 49 -8.64 -3.21 -9.14
C LEU A 49 -9.40 -2.04 -9.76
N LYS A 50 -8.80 -0.84 -9.73
CA LYS A 50 -9.44 0.38 -10.22
C LYS A 50 -9.01 0.77 -11.63
N GLY A 51 -8.10 0.02 -12.25
CA GLY A 51 -7.57 0.32 -13.59
C GLY A 51 -6.80 1.63 -13.66
N MET A 52 -6.13 2.01 -12.56
CA MET A 52 -5.35 3.25 -12.45
C MET A 52 -3.86 2.97 -12.48
N SER A 53 -3.05 4.01 -12.69
CA SER A 53 -1.59 3.88 -12.60
C SER A 53 -1.13 3.60 -11.17
N ILE A 54 0.08 3.04 -11.03
CA ILE A 54 0.73 2.83 -9.72
C ILE A 54 0.80 4.13 -8.93
N ARG A 55 1.11 5.23 -9.61
CA ARG A 55 1.23 6.55 -8.99
C ARG A 55 -0.10 7.03 -8.41
N GLU A 56 -1.17 6.96 -9.19
CA GLU A 56 -2.51 7.36 -8.76
C GLU A 56 -3.00 6.49 -7.59
N ALA A 57 -2.77 5.18 -7.65
CA ALA A 57 -3.13 4.27 -6.57
C ALA A 57 -2.42 4.62 -5.26
N GLY A 58 -1.12 4.89 -5.32
CA GLY A 58 -0.37 5.28 -4.12
C GLY A 58 -0.83 6.61 -3.54
N LEU A 59 -1.13 7.61 -4.39
CA LEU A 59 -1.67 8.88 -3.92
C LEU A 59 -3.06 8.73 -3.30
N ALA A 60 -3.93 7.93 -3.92
CA ALA A 60 -5.27 7.66 -3.38
C ALA A 60 -5.19 7.00 -1.99
N LEU A 61 -4.27 6.05 -1.79
CA LEU A 61 -4.06 5.41 -0.48
C LEU A 61 -3.52 6.40 0.57
N ILE A 62 -2.63 7.32 0.17
CA ILE A 62 -2.16 8.41 1.05
C ILE A 62 -3.32 9.30 1.49
N GLU A 63 -4.27 9.57 0.60
CA GLU A 63 -5.49 10.34 0.85
C GLU A 63 -6.61 9.54 1.56
N ASP A 64 -6.30 8.37 2.13
CA ASP A 64 -7.26 7.49 2.83
C ASP A 64 -8.41 6.95 1.96
N LYS A 65 -8.19 6.87 0.64
CA LYS A 65 -9.17 6.33 -0.30
C LYS A 65 -8.92 4.85 -0.59
N TYR A 66 -10.01 4.13 -0.83
CA TYR A 66 -10.05 2.76 -1.33
C TYR A 66 -9.45 1.67 -0.43
N TRP A 67 -9.24 1.95 0.86
CA TRP A 67 -8.72 0.95 1.80
C TRP A 67 -9.67 -0.21 2.01
N ASP A 68 -10.98 0.02 1.97
CA ASP A 68 -11.98 -1.04 2.13
C ASP A 68 -11.91 -2.06 0.98
N GLU A 69 -11.80 -1.58 -0.26
CA GLU A 69 -11.65 -2.46 -1.42
C GLU A 69 -10.32 -3.22 -1.43
N VAL A 70 -9.26 -2.59 -0.94
CA VAL A 70 -7.96 -3.27 -0.77
C VAL A 70 -8.07 -4.37 0.28
N LEU A 71 -8.67 -4.08 1.44
CA LEU A 71 -8.87 -5.05 2.52
C LEU A 71 -9.71 -6.23 2.06
N GLU A 72 -10.84 -5.95 1.38
CA GLU A 72 -11.71 -6.96 0.79
C GLU A 72 -10.96 -7.83 -0.22
N ALA A 73 -10.17 -7.20 -1.10
CA ALA A 73 -9.40 -7.92 -2.12
C ALA A 73 -8.25 -8.79 -1.55
N PHE A 74 -7.84 -8.55 -0.29
CA PHE A 74 -6.93 -9.40 0.46
C PHE A 74 -7.65 -10.38 1.40
N GLY A 75 -8.99 -10.36 1.45
CA GLY A 75 -9.80 -11.19 2.32
C GLY A 75 -9.67 -10.82 3.81
N VAL A 76 -9.27 -9.58 4.11
CA VAL A 76 -9.14 -9.09 5.48
C VAL A 76 -10.49 -8.53 5.92
N VAL A 77 -11.20 -9.27 6.76
CA VAL A 77 -12.46 -8.82 7.36
C VAL A 77 -12.14 -7.85 8.48
N LYS A 78 -12.59 -6.59 8.39
CA LYS A 78 -12.60 -5.67 9.54
C LYS A 78 -13.45 -6.31 10.63
N LYS A 79 -12.82 -6.70 11.73
CA LYS A 79 -13.48 -7.30 12.89
C LYS A 79 -14.04 -6.23 13.81
#